data_AF-A0A3D6C2U4-F1
#
_entry.id   AF-A0A3D6C2U4-F1
#
_cell.length_a   1.000
_cell.length_b   1.000
_cell.length_c   1.000
_cell.angle_alpha   90.00
_cell.angle_beta   90.00
_cell.angle_gamma   90.00
#
_symmetry.space_group_name_H-M   'P 1'
#
loop_
_entity.id
_entity.type
_entity.pdbx_description
1 polymer ?
#
loop_
_entity_poly.entity_id
_entity_poly.type
_entity_poly.pdbx_seq_one_letter_code
_entity_poly.pdbx_strand_id
1 'polypeptide(L)'
;MAKENNRMTLDEYELEILDAFESGKLVATNNDTDFQGIAKNTIKNNKKINIRIADNDLNAIKRRAAREGIPYQTLIRSVLHKYASGVLRESVGQ
;
A
#
# COMPACT_ATOMS: atom_id res chain seq x y z
N MET A 1 12.33 24.82 -23.81
CA MET A 1 11.88 23.46 -23.44
C MET A 1 10.94 23.59 -22.27
N ALA A 2 9.63 23.56 -22.53
CA ALA A 2 8.61 23.68 -21.49
C ALA A 2 8.43 22.31 -20.81
N LYS A 3 8.66 22.23 -19.49
CA LYS A 3 8.30 21.06 -18.69
C LYS A 3 6.84 21.18 -18.30
N GLU A 4 6.12 20.13 -18.66
CA GLU A 4 4.69 19.90 -18.52
C GLU A 4 4.28 19.90 -17.03
N ASN A 5 3.33 20.77 -16.68
CA ASN A 5 2.80 20.92 -15.33
C ASN A 5 1.89 19.73 -14.99
N ASN A 6 2.44 18.70 -14.33
CA ASN A 6 1.62 17.71 -13.64
C ASN A 6 0.95 18.41 -12.46
N ARG A 7 -0.36 18.71 -12.58
CA ARG A 7 -1.16 19.31 -11.50
C ARG A 7 -1.30 18.29 -10.37
N MET A 8 -0.29 18.22 -9.50
CA MET A 8 -0.43 17.61 -8.19
C MET A 8 -1.41 18.47 -7.40
N THR A 9 -2.65 18.02 -7.28
CA THR A 9 -3.60 18.56 -6.30
C THR A 9 -3.14 18.07 -4.95
N LEU A 10 -2.29 18.85 -4.29
CA LEU A 10 -1.88 18.60 -2.93
C LEU A 10 -3.10 18.81 -2.02
N ASP A 11 -3.36 17.85 -1.13
CA ASP A 11 -4.38 18.02 -0.11
C ASP A 11 -3.94 19.07 0.93
N GLU A 12 -4.86 19.45 1.82
CA GLU A 12 -4.62 20.52 2.80
C GLU A 12 -3.45 20.19 3.75
N TYR A 13 -3.24 18.89 4.02
CA TYR A 13 -2.15 18.39 4.84
C TYR A 13 -0.80 18.42 4.09
N GLU A 14 -0.79 18.04 2.82
CA GLU A 14 0.39 18.09 1.96
C GLU A 14 0.85 19.53 1.70
N LEU A 15 -0.09 20.48 1.56
CA LEU A 15 0.20 21.91 1.45
C LEU A 15 0.81 22.47 2.74
N GLU A 16 0.29 22.08 3.91
CA GLU A 16 0.82 22.49 5.21
C GLU A 16 2.27 22.00 5.40
N ILE A 17 2.57 20.76 4.99
CA ILE A 17 3.94 20.23 5.01
C ILE A 17 4.86 21.03 4.08
N LEU A 18 4.38 21.37 2.89
CA LEU A 18 5.16 22.11 1.90
C LEU A 18 5.49 23.52 2.40
N ASP A 19 4.50 24.22 2.95
CA ASP A 19 4.67 25.57 3.52
C ASP A 19 5.60 25.54 4.75
N ALA A 20 5.48 24.53 5.60
CA ALA A 20 6.40 24.33 6.73
C ALA A 20 7.84 24.09 6.27
N PHE A 21 8.03 23.34 5.18
CA PHE A 21 9.34 23.08 4.57
C PHE A 21 9.93 24.33 3.91
N GLU A 22 9.16 25.05 3.09
CA GLU A 22 9.61 26.27 2.40
C GLU A 22 9.87 27.42 3.36
N SER A 23 9.08 27.55 4.43
CA SER A 23 9.26 28.57 5.47
C SER A 23 10.44 28.30 6.41
N GLY A 24 11.13 27.16 6.26
CA GLY A 24 12.31 26.81 7.06
C GLY A 24 12.03 26.64 8.56
N LYS A 25 10.75 26.48 8.94
CA LYS A 25 10.31 26.33 10.34
C LYS A 25 10.51 24.91 10.89
N LEU A 26 10.86 23.96 10.03
CA LEU A 26 11.12 22.58 10.43
C LEU A 26 12.42 22.51 11.23
N VAL A 27 12.30 22.35 12.54
CA VAL A 27 13.43 22.04 13.42
C VAL A 27 13.65 20.54 13.40
N ALA A 28 14.87 20.11 13.10
CA ALA A 28 15.24 18.70 13.22
C ALA A 28 15.01 18.24 14.66
N THR A 29 13.97 17.44 14.86
CA THR A 29 13.73 16.81 16.15
C THR A 29 14.77 15.69 16.31
N ASN A 30 15.60 15.79 17.35
CA ASN A 30 16.51 14.73 17.78
C ASN A 30 15.69 13.61 18.43
N ASN A 31 14.82 12.95 17.67
CA ASN A 31 14.22 11.72 18.11
C ASN A 31 15.17 10.59 17.73
N ASP A 32 15.81 9.99 18.75
CA ASP A 32 16.56 8.73 18.70
C ASP A 32 15.68 7.51 18.33
N THR A 33 14.52 7.74 17.71
CA THR A 33 13.75 6.68 17.08
C THR A 33 14.52 6.23 15.85
N ASP A 34 15.02 4.99 15.89
CA ASP A 34 15.69 4.32 14.77
C ASP A 34 14.71 4.11 13.61
N PHE A 35 14.40 5.18 12.88
CA PHE A 35 13.56 5.14 11.69
C PHE A 35 14.15 4.21 10.63
N GLN A 36 15.48 4.06 10.60
CA GLN A 36 16.14 3.09 9.73
C GLN A 36 15.85 1.66 10.15
N GLY A 37 15.87 1.35 11.44
CA GLY A 37 15.51 0.04 12.01
C GLY A 37 14.05 -0.30 11.80
N ILE A 38 13.15 0.66 12.01
CA ILE A 38 11.70 0.50 11.76
C ILE A 38 11.44 0.24 10.27
N ALA A 39 12.06 1.01 9.37
CA ALA A 39 11.94 0.80 7.93
C ALA A 39 12.50 -0.57 7.51
N LYS A 40 13.68 -0.94 8.00
CA LYS A 40 14.31 -2.25 7.72
C LYS A 40 13.44 -3.40 8.21
N ASN A 41 12.85 -3.31 9.40
CA ASN A 41 12.00 -4.36 9.95
C ASN A 41 10.68 -4.51 9.18
N THR A 42 10.07 -3.41 8.74
CA THR A 42 8.87 -3.46 7.90
C THR A 42 9.14 -4.15 6.56
N ILE A 43 10.32 -3.92 5.97
CA ILE A 43 10.73 -4.55 4.71
C ILE A 43 11.05 -6.05 4.88
N LYS A 44 11.65 -6.44 6.01
CA LYS A 44 12.14 -7.81 6.23
C LYS A 44 11.07 -8.87 6.50
N ASN A 45 9.86 -8.49 6.93
CA ASN A 45 8.86 -9.44 7.44
C ASN A 45 8.03 -10.18 6.36
N ASN A 46 8.48 -10.20 5.09
CA ASN A 46 7.81 -10.96 4.04
C ASN A 46 8.16 -12.46 4.13
N LYS A 47 7.26 -13.26 4.73
CA LYS A 47 7.34 -14.73 4.68
C LYS A 47 6.71 -15.25 3.38
N LYS A 48 7.41 -16.13 2.66
CA LYS A 48 6.89 -16.82 1.47
C LYS A 48 6.04 -18.03 1.89
N ILE A 49 4.88 -18.18 1.28
CA ILE A 49 3.99 -19.33 1.49
C ILE A 49 3.66 -19.97 0.12
N ASN A 50 3.63 -21.30 0.05
CA ASN A 50 3.19 -22.03 -1.13
C ASN A 50 1.74 -22.49 -0.89
N ILE A 51 0.81 -22.07 -1.74
CA ILE A 51 -0.61 -22.44 -1.65
C ILE A 51 -0.98 -23.21 -2.92
N ARG A 52 -1.65 -24.35 -2.77
CA ARG A 52 -2.27 -25.06 -3.90
C ARG A 52 -3.66 -24.46 -4.14
N ILE A 53 -3.94 -24.09 -5.38
CA ILE A 53 -5.19 -23.48 -5.83
C ILE A 53 -5.67 -24.24 -7.05
N ALA A 54 -6.99 -24.41 -7.22
CA ALA A 54 -7.55 -25.01 -8.42
C ALA A 54 -7.33 -24.10 -9.64
N ASP A 55 -7.13 -24.70 -10.83
CA ASP A 55 -6.86 -23.92 -12.05
C ASP A 55 -8.01 -22.97 -12.42
N ASN A 56 -9.26 -23.39 -12.16
CA ASN A 56 -10.43 -22.56 -12.40
C ASN A 56 -10.42 -21.29 -11.53
N ASP A 57 -10.08 -21.43 -10.24
CA ASP A 57 -10.01 -20.31 -9.30
C ASP A 57 -8.86 -19.37 -9.65
N LEU A 58 -7.70 -19.91 -10.02
CA LEU A 58 -6.56 -19.11 -10.47
C LEU A 58 -6.93 -18.25 -11.69
N ASN A 59 -7.68 -18.82 -12.65
CA ASN A 59 -8.16 -18.10 -13.82
C ASN A 59 -9.22 -17.04 -13.47
N ALA A 60 -10.10 -17.30 -12.50
CA ALA A 60 -11.03 -16.30 -12.00
C ALA A 60 -10.31 -15.12 -11.33
N ILE A 61 -9.30 -15.40 -10.49
CA ILE A 61 -8.48 -14.38 -9.83
C ILE A 61 -7.71 -13.54 -10.86
N LYS A 62 -7.08 -14.17 -11.85
CA LYS A 62 -6.38 -13.46 -12.93
C LYS A 62 -7.30 -12.51 -13.70
N ARG A 63 -8.52 -12.95 -14.03
CA ARG A 63 -9.51 -12.11 -14.71
C ARG A 63 -9.93 -10.92 -13.85
N ARG A 64 -10.14 -11.14 -12.54
CA ARG A 64 -10.52 -10.07 -11.61
C ARG A 64 -9.39 -9.06 -11.41
N ALA A 65 -8.16 -9.54 -11.27
CA ALA A 65 -6.98 -8.69 -11.15
C ALA A 65 -6.73 -7.85 -12.40
N ALA A 66 -6.90 -8.45 -13.60
CA ALA A 66 -6.81 -7.74 -14.87
C ALA A 66 -7.87 -6.62 -14.99
N ARG A 67 -9.09 -6.86 -14.52
CA ARG A 67 -10.16 -5.84 -14.50
C ARG A 67 -9.83 -4.67 -13.56
N GLU A 68 -9.20 -4.95 -12.42
CA GLU A 68 -8.75 -3.94 -11.46
C GLU A 68 -7.41 -3.29 -11.86
N GLY A 69 -6.77 -3.75 -12.94
CA GLY A 69 -5.48 -3.22 -13.41
C GLY A 69 -4.29 -3.57 -12.51
N ILE A 70 -4.42 -4.57 -11.65
CA ILE A 70 -3.38 -4.97 -10.68
C ILE A 70 -2.87 -6.39 -10.95
N PRO A 71 -1.63 -6.73 -10.53
CA PRO A 71 -1.15 -8.09 -10.60
C PRO A 71 -2.00 -9.05 -9.75
N TYR A 72 -2.24 -10.28 -10.22
CA TYR A 72 -3.02 -11.27 -9.48
C TYR A 72 -2.42 -11.60 -8.11
N GLN A 73 -1.08 -11.56 -7.97
CA GLN A 73 -0.41 -11.76 -6.69
C GLN A 73 -0.72 -10.61 -5.70
N THR A 74 -0.81 -9.37 -6.19
CA THR A 74 -1.19 -8.20 -5.38
C THR A 74 -2.64 -8.30 -4.93
N LEU A 75 -3.53 -8.75 -5.81
CA LEU A 75 -4.93 -9.01 -5.45
C LEU A 75 -5.05 -10.08 -4.36
N ILE A 76 -4.36 -11.21 -4.52
CA ILE A 76 -4.34 -12.29 -3.51
C ILE A 76 -3.82 -11.77 -2.17
N ARG A 77 -2.73 -11.00 -2.17
CA ARG A 77 -2.17 -10.38 -0.96
C ARG A 77 -3.15 -9.42 -0.29
N SER A 78 -3.85 -8.60 -1.07
CA SER A 78 -4.86 -7.66 -0.58
C SER A 78 -6.03 -8.38 0.06
N VAL A 79 -6.55 -9.43 -0.58
CA VAL A 79 -7.64 -10.25 -0.04
C VAL A 79 -7.21 -10.93 1.27
N LEU A 80 -6.03 -11.54 1.31
CA LEU A 80 -5.53 -12.20 2.52
C LEU A 80 -5.36 -11.20 3.67
N HIS A 81 -4.87 -10.00 3.38
CA HIS A 81 -4.75 -8.95 4.39
C HIS A 81 -6.11 -8.48 4.90
N LYS A 82 -7.08 -8.25 4.00
CA LYS A 82 -8.47 -7.88 4.35
C LYS A 82 -9.19 -8.96 5.16
N TYR A 83 -8.90 -10.23 4.85
CA TYR A 83 -9.43 -11.37 5.60
C TYR A 83 -8.83 -11.44 7.00
N ALA A 84 -7.49 -11.35 7.11
CA ALA A 84 -6.80 -11.37 8.40
C ALA A 84 -7.14 -10.16 9.29
N SER A 85 -7.40 -8.99 8.71
CA SER A 85 -7.82 -7.80 9.45
C SER A 85 -9.31 -7.78 9.81
N GLY A 86 -10.08 -8.79 9.43
CA GLY A 86 -11.51 -8.91 9.73
C GLY A 86 -12.44 -7.98 8.95
N VAL A 87 -11.91 -7.23 7.97
CA VAL A 87 -12.67 -6.32 7.11
C VAL A 87 -13.45 -7.11 6.05
N LEU A 88 -12.93 -8.27 5.62
CA LEU A 88 -13.66 -9.20 4.76
C LEU A 88 -14.53 -10.12 5.63
N ARG A 89 -15.78 -9.71 5.91
CA ARG A 89 -16.80 -10.62 6.43
C ARG A 89 -17.24 -11.54 5.30
N GLU A 90 -16.99 -12.85 5.43
CA GLU A 90 -17.76 -13.83 4.66
C GLU A 90 -19.23 -13.59 5.00
N SER A 91 -20.02 -13.18 4.01
CA SER A 91 -21.47 -13.27 4.12
C SER A 91 -21.81 -14.75 4.09
N VAL A 92 -21.70 -15.40 5.25
CA VAL A 92 -22.31 -16.70 5.48
C VAL A 92 -23.81 -16.46 5.39
N GLY A 93 -24.34 -16.57 4.17
CA GLY A 93 -25.77 -16.72 3.97
C GLY A 93 -26.17 -18.02 4.67
N GLN A 94 -26.87 -17.87 5.80
CA GLN A 94 -27.76 -18.90 6.33
C GLN A 94 -28.90 -19.15 5.35
#